data_AF-A0A2K3JKM5-F1
#
_entry.id   AF-A0A2K3JKM5-F1
#
_cell.length_a   1.000
_cell.length_b   1.000
_cell.length_c   1.000
_cell.angle_alpha   90.00
_cell.angle_beta   90.00
_cell.angle_gamma   90.00
#
_symmetry.space_group_name_H-M   'P 1'
#
loop_
_entity.id
_entity.type
_entity.pdbx_description
1 polymer ?
#
loop_
_entity_poly.entity_id
_entity_poly.type
_entity_poly.pdbx_seq_one_letter_code
_entity_poly.pdbx_strand_id
1 'polypeptide(L)'
;AFVSEYAVTKEDAGAGSLLAAVAEAAFLIGLEKNSDIVQMVAYAPLFLNTNDRRWIPDAIVFNSYQNYGTPSYWLQQLFTNSSGATLLNSTLQSSSSSIVASAIEYKDSQHGKNYLNVKVVNFGNATENFEISINCLNSSVQPFGSSMVLLTSANVMDENSFSEPNKV
;
A
#
# COMPACT_ATOMS: atom_id res chain seq x y z
N ALA A 1 -15.74 -9.65 -9.22
CA ALA A 1 -14.49 -10.06 -9.91
C ALA A 1 -13.40 -10.33 -8.87
N PHE A 2 -12.46 -11.21 -9.21
CA PHE A 2 -11.29 -11.53 -8.40
C PHE A 2 -10.04 -11.30 -9.24
N VAL A 3 -9.15 -10.42 -8.78
CA VAL A 3 -7.80 -10.25 -9.33
C VAL A 3 -6.90 -11.29 -8.66
N SER A 4 -6.79 -12.47 -9.27
CA SER A 4 -6.13 -13.63 -8.64
C SER A 4 -4.61 -13.55 -8.55
N GLU A 5 -4.01 -12.62 -9.27
CA GLU A 5 -2.57 -12.35 -9.25
C GLU A 5 -2.31 -10.90 -9.64
N TYR A 6 -1.42 -10.24 -8.92
CA TYR A 6 -0.76 -9.02 -9.35
C TYR A 6 0.61 -8.90 -8.68
N ALA A 7 1.56 -8.34 -9.43
CA ALA A 7 2.85 -7.86 -8.97
C ALA A 7 3.48 -7.04 -10.10
N VAL A 8 4.31 -6.06 -9.78
CA VAL A 8 5.29 -5.54 -10.75
C VAL A 8 6.40 -6.58 -10.89
N THR A 9 6.90 -6.78 -12.11
CA THR A 9 7.88 -7.82 -12.42
C THR A 9 9.01 -7.27 -13.30
N LYS A 10 10.07 -8.07 -13.48
CA LYS A 10 11.24 -7.75 -14.33
C LYS A 10 12.03 -6.54 -13.79
N GLU A 11 12.56 -5.71 -14.68
CA GLU A 11 13.53 -4.66 -14.39
C GLU A 11 13.00 -3.64 -13.36
N ASP A 12 11.73 -3.25 -13.46
CA ASP A 12 11.11 -2.28 -12.54
C ASP A 12 10.99 -2.83 -11.12
N ALA A 13 10.86 -4.14 -10.98
CA ALA A 13 10.71 -4.80 -9.68
C ALA A 13 12.03 -5.06 -8.96
N GLY A 14 13.12 -5.25 -9.69
CA GLY A 14 14.37 -5.75 -9.11
C GLY A 14 14.14 -7.01 -8.26
N ALA A 15 14.67 -7.04 -7.04
CA ALA A 15 14.38 -8.06 -6.02
C ALA A 15 13.26 -7.66 -5.04
N GLY A 16 12.51 -6.61 -5.35
CA GLY A 16 11.49 -6.00 -4.50
C GLY A 16 11.82 -4.53 -4.23
N SER A 17 11.64 -3.69 -5.25
CA SER A 17 11.96 -2.26 -5.23
C SER A 17 10.84 -1.40 -4.64
N LEU A 18 11.19 -0.20 -4.20
CA LEU A 18 10.20 0.84 -3.88
C LEU A 18 9.34 1.20 -5.10
N LEU A 19 9.90 1.20 -6.31
CA LEU A 19 9.18 1.45 -7.57
C LEU A 19 7.99 0.49 -7.73
N ALA A 20 8.24 -0.80 -7.52
CA ALA A 20 7.19 -1.83 -7.57
C ALA A 20 6.08 -1.52 -6.57
N ALA A 21 6.43 -1.25 -5.30
CA ALA A 21 5.45 -0.95 -4.27
C ALA A 21 4.64 0.32 -4.58
N VAL A 22 5.25 1.39 -5.11
CA VAL A 22 4.53 2.61 -5.48
C VAL A 22 3.52 2.35 -6.61
N ALA A 23 3.92 1.60 -7.64
CA ALA A 23 3.03 1.25 -8.75
C ALA A 23 1.89 0.31 -8.30
N GLU A 24 2.20 -0.68 -7.48
CA GLU A 24 1.22 -1.60 -6.87
C GLU A 24 0.25 -0.85 -5.96
N ALA A 25 0.71 0.14 -5.21
CA ALA A 25 -0.14 0.96 -4.36
C ALA A 25 -1.17 1.76 -5.18
N ALA A 26 -0.73 2.36 -6.28
CA ALA A 26 -1.63 3.06 -7.20
C ALA A 26 -2.65 2.09 -7.83
N PHE A 27 -2.23 0.89 -8.19
CA PHE A 27 -3.11 -0.17 -8.68
C PHE A 27 -4.15 -0.59 -7.64
N LEU A 28 -3.74 -0.83 -6.40
CA LEU A 28 -4.64 -1.17 -5.28
C LEU A 28 -5.64 -0.06 -4.97
N ILE A 29 -5.24 1.22 -5.03
CA ILE A 29 -6.19 2.35 -4.91
C ILE A 29 -7.22 2.29 -6.04
N GLY A 30 -6.79 1.95 -7.26
CA GLY A 30 -7.70 1.71 -8.38
C GLY A 30 -8.71 0.61 -8.08
N LEU A 31 -8.27 -0.54 -7.57
CA LEU A 31 -9.16 -1.64 -7.20
C LEU A 31 -10.12 -1.26 -6.05
N GLU A 32 -9.61 -0.57 -5.03
CA GLU A 32 -10.40 -0.09 -3.89
C GLU A 32 -11.54 0.85 -4.34
N LYS A 33 -11.27 1.73 -5.31
CA LYS A 33 -12.28 2.60 -5.93
C LYS A 33 -13.31 1.86 -6.78
N ASN A 34 -13.00 0.64 -7.24
CA ASN A 34 -13.88 -0.23 -8.03
C ASN A 34 -14.33 -1.45 -7.21
N SER A 35 -14.41 -1.31 -5.89
CA SER A 35 -14.77 -2.38 -4.96
C SER A 35 -16.24 -2.82 -5.06
N ASP A 36 -17.06 -2.08 -5.79
CA ASP A 36 -18.41 -2.48 -6.19
C ASP A 36 -18.41 -3.70 -7.12
N ILE A 37 -17.35 -3.86 -7.93
CA ILE A 37 -17.20 -4.98 -8.87
C ILE A 37 -15.97 -5.86 -8.58
N VAL A 38 -14.95 -5.38 -7.87
CA VAL A 38 -13.76 -6.16 -7.47
C VAL A 38 -13.86 -6.52 -5.99
N GLN A 39 -14.02 -7.81 -5.69
CA GLN A 39 -14.26 -8.28 -4.32
C GLN A 39 -13.00 -8.85 -3.66
N MET A 40 -12.02 -9.28 -4.45
CA MET A 40 -10.81 -9.94 -3.97
C MET A 40 -9.63 -9.56 -4.85
N VAL A 41 -8.45 -9.52 -4.25
CA VAL A 41 -7.16 -9.32 -4.90
C VAL A 41 -6.10 -10.14 -4.16
N ALA A 42 -5.15 -10.73 -4.89
CA ALA A 42 -4.07 -11.52 -4.31
C ALA A 42 -2.71 -11.12 -4.90
N TYR A 43 -1.80 -10.66 -4.05
CA TYR A 43 -0.40 -10.44 -4.42
C TYR A 43 0.25 -11.80 -4.65
N ALA A 44 1.02 -11.96 -5.73
CA ALA A 44 1.77 -13.19 -5.95
C ALA A 44 3.14 -12.95 -6.62
N PRO A 45 4.16 -13.73 -6.23
CA PRO A 45 4.14 -14.78 -5.21
C PRO A 45 4.50 -14.28 -3.79
N LEU A 46 4.14 -15.06 -2.76
CA LEU A 46 4.25 -14.63 -1.36
C LEU A 46 5.64 -14.87 -0.75
N PHE A 47 6.30 -15.97 -1.11
CA PHE A 47 7.48 -16.49 -0.40
C PHE A 47 8.61 -16.88 -1.34
N LEU A 48 9.76 -16.24 -1.17
CA LEU A 48 11.01 -16.56 -1.87
C LEU A 48 12.06 -17.12 -0.93
N ASN A 49 12.48 -18.37 -1.16
CA ASN A 49 13.70 -18.89 -0.54
C ASN A 49 14.91 -18.40 -1.33
N THR A 50 15.84 -17.68 -0.69
CA THR A 50 17.01 -17.13 -1.39
C THR A 50 17.95 -18.19 -1.98
N ASN A 51 17.82 -19.45 -1.55
CA ASN A 51 18.58 -20.59 -2.08
C ASN A 51 17.91 -21.25 -3.31
N ASP A 52 16.69 -20.89 -3.68
CA ASP A 52 15.97 -21.40 -4.87
C ASP A 52 15.15 -20.28 -5.53
N ARG A 53 15.85 -19.32 -6.14
CA ARG A 53 15.22 -18.16 -6.80
C ARG A 53 14.77 -18.50 -8.22
N ARG A 54 13.48 -18.82 -8.38
CA ARG A 54 12.87 -19.10 -9.70
C ARG A 54 12.05 -17.95 -10.27
N TRP A 55 11.55 -17.08 -9.39
CA TRP A 55 10.78 -15.89 -9.71
C TRP A 55 11.25 -14.74 -8.82
N ILE A 56 11.18 -13.51 -9.33
CA ILE A 56 11.40 -12.28 -8.57
C ILE A 56 10.47 -11.18 -9.11
N PRO A 57 9.90 -10.33 -8.25
CA PRO A 57 10.02 -10.31 -6.78
C PRO A 57 8.98 -11.20 -6.09
N ASP A 58 9.14 -11.39 -4.78
CA ASP A 58 8.14 -11.97 -3.87
C ASP A 58 7.98 -11.05 -2.66
N ALA A 59 6.86 -11.15 -1.95
CA ALA A 59 6.60 -10.29 -0.78
C ALA A 59 7.57 -10.58 0.39
N ILE A 60 7.80 -11.85 0.73
CA ILE A 60 8.61 -12.26 1.88
C ILE A 60 9.79 -13.08 1.40
N VAL A 61 11.00 -12.58 1.67
CA VAL A 61 12.24 -13.24 1.31
C VAL A 61 12.85 -13.88 2.55
N PHE A 62 13.23 -15.16 2.46
CA PHE A 62 13.75 -15.92 3.60
C PHE A 62 14.88 -16.87 3.23
N ASN A 63 15.63 -17.27 4.25
CA ASN A 63 16.55 -18.41 4.21
C ASN A 63 16.34 -19.27 5.48
N SER A 64 17.28 -20.18 5.79
CA SER A 64 17.15 -21.12 6.90
C SER A 64 17.03 -20.49 8.30
N TYR A 65 17.39 -19.22 8.51
CA TYR A 65 17.42 -18.61 9.85
C TYR A 65 16.90 -17.17 9.94
N GLN A 66 16.59 -16.52 8.82
CA GLN A 66 16.16 -15.11 8.79
C GLN A 66 15.21 -14.84 7.61
N ASN A 67 14.46 -13.75 7.71
CA ASN A 67 13.55 -13.27 6.69
C ASN A 67 13.48 -11.73 6.69
N TYR A 68 13.02 -11.16 5.58
CA TYR A 68 12.62 -9.76 5.48
C TYR A 68 11.41 -9.62 4.54
N GLY A 69 10.65 -8.54 4.73
CA GLY A 69 9.59 -8.13 3.81
C GLY A 69 10.13 -7.15 2.77
N THR A 70 9.76 -7.35 1.51
CA THR A 70 10.01 -6.36 0.45
C THR A 70 9.12 -5.12 0.67
N PRO A 71 9.38 -3.99 0.00
CA PRO A 71 8.48 -2.84 -0.01
C PRO A 71 7.03 -3.23 -0.36
N SER A 72 6.84 -4.18 -1.28
CA SER A 72 5.52 -4.73 -1.62
C SER A 72 4.84 -5.46 -0.44
N TYR A 73 5.59 -6.13 0.44
CA TYR A 73 5.03 -6.70 1.67
C TYR A 73 4.53 -5.62 2.62
N TRP A 74 5.32 -4.57 2.84
CA TRP A 74 4.90 -3.46 3.70
C TRP A 74 3.70 -2.71 3.11
N LEU A 75 3.64 -2.57 1.78
CA LEU A 75 2.45 -2.10 1.10
C LEU A 75 1.22 -2.98 1.41
N GLN A 76 1.32 -4.32 1.32
CA GLN A 76 0.21 -5.20 1.67
C GLN A 76 -0.27 -4.94 3.11
N GLN A 77 0.66 -4.74 4.04
CA GLN A 77 0.32 -4.42 5.43
C GLN A 77 -0.50 -3.12 5.55
N LEU A 78 -0.18 -2.09 4.76
CA LEU A 78 -0.93 -0.82 4.75
C LEU A 78 -2.37 -0.96 4.22
N PHE A 79 -2.65 -2.01 3.45
CA PHE A 79 -3.97 -2.29 2.87
C PHE A 79 -4.78 -3.35 3.64
N THR A 80 -4.25 -3.92 4.72
CA THR A 80 -4.96 -4.94 5.53
C THR A 80 -6.34 -4.48 6.00
N ASN A 81 -6.45 -3.22 6.41
CA ASN A 81 -7.71 -2.61 6.87
C ASN A 81 -8.69 -2.27 5.75
N SER A 82 -8.35 -2.50 4.47
CA SER A 82 -9.30 -2.35 3.35
C SER A 82 -10.30 -3.49 3.27
N SER A 83 -9.97 -4.68 3.79
CA SER A 83 -10.88 -5.82 3.77
C SER A 83 -12.05 -5.57 4.72
N GLY A 84 -13.28 -5.59 4.19
CA GLY A 84 -14.50 -5.32 4.95
C GLY A 84 -14.73 -3.83 5.29
N ALA A 85 -13.94 -2.93 4.72
CA ALA A 85 -14.13 -1.48 4.86
C ALA A 85 -15.18 -0.94 3.89
N THR A 86 -15.69 0.25 4.19
CA THR A 86 -16.59 1.01 3.33
C THR A 86 -15.79 2.07 2.59
N LEU A 87 -15.82 2.05 1.26
CA LEU A 87 -15.29 3.14 0.44
C LEU A 87 -16.11 4.42 0.67
N LEU A 88 -15.42 5.52 0.98
CA LEU A 88 -16.04 6.83 1.17
C LEU A 88 -15.96 7.65 -0.11
N ASN A 89 -17.00 8.46 -0.35
CA ASN A 89 -16.95 9.42 -1.44
C ASN A 89 -15.91 10.51 -1.12
N SER A 90 -14.89 10.61 -1.96
CA SER A 90 -13.78 11.54 -1.79
C SER A 90 -13.36 12.11 -3.14
N THR A 91 -13.05 13.40 -3.18
CA THR A 91 -12.60 14.11 -4.39
C THR A 91 -11.17 14.55 -4.21
N LEU A 92 -10.28 14.11 -5.11
CA LEU A 92 -8.92 14.64 -5.19
C LEU A 92 -8.93 15.85 -6.13
N GLN A 93 -8.71 17.04 -5.59
CA GLN A 93 -8.49 18.26 -6.36
C GLN A 93 -6.99 18.51 -6.46
N SER A 94 -6.39 18.12 -7.59
CA SER A 94 -4.97 18.34 -7.85
C SER A 94 -4.76 18.75 -9.30
N SER A 95 -3.82 19.67 -9.53
CA SER A 95 -3.27 19.93 -10.87
C SER A 95 -2.21 18.89 -11.28
N SER A 96 -1.74 18.08 -10.33
CA SER A 96 -0.75 17.04 -10.56
C SER A 96 -1.42 15.72 -10.96
N SER A 97 -0.91 15.10 -12.01
CA SER A 97 -1.31 13.76 -12.45
C SER A 97 -0.54 12.65 -11.74
N SER A 98 0.36 12.99 -10.80
CA SER A 98 1.23 12.02 -10.11
C SER A 98 0.70 11.55 -8.75
N ILE A 99 -0.51 11.96 -8.38
CA ILE A 99 -1.15 11.59 -7.12
C ILE A 99 -2.40 10.78 -7.37
N VAL A 100 -2.55 9.68 -6.63
CA VAL A 100 -3.82 8.99 -6.46
C VAL A 100 -4.10 8.79 -4.99
N ALA A 101 -5.37 8.90 -4.61
CA ALA A 101 -5.81 8.77 -3.23
C ALA A 101 -7.17 8.09 -3.12
N SER A 102 -7.41 7.43 -1.99
CA SER A 102 -8.72 6.87 -1.59
C SER A 102 -8.96 7.11 -0.11
N ALA A 103 -10.23 7.11 0.29
CA ALA A 103 -10.63 7.19 1.69
C ALA A 103 -11.60 6.05 2.02
N ILE A 104 -11.38 5.37 3.13
CA ILE A 104 -12.24 4.30 3.63
C ILE A 104 -12.62 4.55 5.09
N GLU A 105 -13.79 4.06 5.48
CA GLU A 105 -14.15 3.83 6.88
C GLU A 105 -14.00 2.33 7.17
N TYR A 106 -13.26 1.99 8.22
CA TYR A 106 -13.20 0.61 8.70
C TYR A 106 -13.44 0.56 10.21
N LYS A 107 -13.96 -0.58 10.67
CA LYS A 107 -14.18 -0.84 12.09
C LYS A 107 -13.05 -1.70 12.63
N ASP A 108 -12.31 -1.19 13.61
CA ASP A 108 -11.31 -1.97 14.31
C ASP A 108 -11.96 -3.12 15.06
N SER A 109 -11.46 -4.33 14.80
CA SER A 109 -11.98 -5.56 15.39
C SER A 109 -11.64 -5.69 16.88
N GLN A 110 -10.56 -5.06 17.34
CA GLN A 110 -10.11 -5.17 18.74
C GLN A 110 -10.90 -4.26 19.68
N HIS A 111 -11.10 -2.99 19.31
CA HIS A 111 -11.75 -1.99 20.17
C HIS A 111 -13.16 -1.61 19.72
N GLY A 112 -13.61 -2.08 18.54
CA GLY A 112 -14.93 -1.80 18.00
C GLY A 112 -15.12 -0.34 17.54
N LYS A 113 -14.05 0.44 17.43
CA LYS A 113 -14.07 1.84 17.00
C LYS A 113 -14.01 1.93 15.48
N ASN A 114 -14.69 2.93 14.91
CA ASN A 114 -14.57 3.25 13.51
C ASN A 114 -13.40 4.21 13.28
N TYR A 115 -12.68 4.00 12.18
CA TYR A 115 -11.54 4.79 11.78
C TYR A 115 -11.69 5.24 10.34
N LEU A 116 -11.40 6.52 10.09
CA LEU A 116 -11.15 7.03 8.76
C LEU A 116 -9.70 6.74 8.39
N ASN A 117 -9.49 6.10 7.23
CA ASN A 117 -8.16 5.88 6.67
C ASN A 117 -8.08 6.52 5.28
N VAL A 118 -7.13 7.43 5.10
CA VAL A 118 -6.85 8.09 3.81
C VAL A 118 -5.52 7.57 3.31
N LYS A 119 -5.55 6.90 2.15
CA LYS A 119 -4.33 6.41 1.48
C LYS A 119 -4.00 7.34 0.33
N VAL A 120 -2.73 7.76 0.25
CA VAL A 120 -2.23 8.64 -0.80
C VAL A 120 -0.95 8.05 -1.36
N VAL A 121 -0.85 7.99 -2.68
CA VAL A 121 0.33 7.54 -3.41
C VAL A 121 0.80 8.68 -4.28
N ASN A 122 2.05 9.09 -4.08
CA ASN A 122 2.78 9.98 -4.98
C ASN A 122 3.74 9.12 -5.82
N PHE A 123 3.46 9.01 -7.11
CA PHE A 123 4.32 8.31 -8.08
C PHE A 123 5.10 9.30 -8.97
N GLY A 124 5.14 10.57 -8.57
CA GLY A 124 5.98 11.60 -9.17
C GLY A 124 7.35 11.68 -8.53
N ASN A 125 8.21 12.51 -9.08
CA ASN A 125 9.58 12.73 -8.59
C ASN A 125 9.71 13.98 -7.69
N ALA A 126 8.61 14.70 -7.47
CA ALA A 126 8.57 15.91 -6.67
C ALA A 126 7.70 15.71 -5.43
N THR A 127 8.04 16.39 -4.35
CA THR A 127 7.18 16.49 -3.17
C THR A 127 5.91 17.25 -3.52
N GLU A 128 4.76 16.64 -3.20
CA GLU A 128 3.44 17.22 -3.41
C GLU A 128 2.82 17.57 -2.06
N ASN A 129 2.30 18.80 -1.94
CA ASN A 129 1.58 19.24 -0.75
C ASN A 129 0.08 19.16 -1.02
N PHE A 130 -0.67 18.60 -0.08
CA PHE A 130 -2.12 18.52 -0.17
C PHE A 130 -2.76 18.74 1.20
N GLU A 131 -4.00 19.23 1.17
CA GLU A 131 -4.83 19.40 2.35
C GLU A 131 -5.93 18.34 2.36
N ILE A 132 -6.23 17.77 3.54
CA ILE A 132 -7.34 16.84 3.72
C ILE A 132 -8.45 17.60 4.44
N SER A 133 -9.52 17.91 3.71
CA SER A 133 -10.75 18.47 4.28
C SER A 133 -11.80 17.37 4.41
N ILE A 134 -12.35 17.20 5.61
CA ILE A 134 -13.40 16.21 5.87
C ILE A 134 -14.69 16.94 6.24
N ASN A 135 -15.69 16.78 5.39
CA ASN A 135 -17.01 17.39 5.57
C ASN A 135 -17.99 16.36 6.14
N CYS A 136 -19.10 16.85 6.72
CA CYS A 136 -20.22 16.01 7.17
C CYS A 136 -19.90 14.99 8.28
N LEU A 137 -18.81 15.17 9.04
CA LEU A 137 -18.57 14.38 10.24
C LEU A 137 -19.51 14.82 11.37
N ASN A 138 -20.08 13.85 12.09
CA ASN A 138 -20.85 14.15 13.30
C ASN A 138 -19.92 14.59 14.44
N SER A 139 -20.49 15.15 15.51
CA SER A 139 -19.74 15.62 16.70
C SER A 139 -19.03 14.50 17.49
N SER A 140 -19.19 13.23 17.10
CA SER A 140 -18.57 12.07 17.76
C SER A 140 -17.19 11.74 17.18
N VAL A 141 -16.76 12.41 16.11
CA VAL A 141 -15.44 12.20 15.49
C VAL A 141 -14.37 12.97 16.26
N GLN A 142 -13.31 12.28 16.66
CA GLN A 142 -12.17 12.90 17.32
C GLN A 142 -11.35 13.71 16.29
N PRO A 143 -11.22 15.03 16.44
CA PRO A 143 -10.56 15.87 15.44
C PRO A 143 -9.03 15.90 15.57
N PHE A 144 -8.47 15.16 16.53
CA PHE A 144 -7.04 15.10 16.82
C PHE A 144 -6.61 13.66 17.09
N GLY A 145 -5.30 13.40 16.98
CA GLY A 145 -4.72 12.07 17.22
C GLY A 145 -4.62 11.19 15.96
N SER A 146 -4.61 11.80 14.77
CA SER A 146 -4.28 11.08 13.54
C SER A 146 -2.82 10.61 13.55
N SER A 147 -2.58 9.44 12.97
CA SER A 147 -1.24 8.89 12.73
C SER A 147 -0.98 8.79 11.24
N MET A 148 0.27 8.99 10.82
CA MET A 148 0.72 8.78 9.46
C MET A 148 1.77 7.67 9.44
N VAL A 149 1.65 6.76 8.48
CA VAL A 149 2.70 5.81 8.13
C VAL A 149 3.19 6.15 6.73
N LEU A 150 4.51 6.27 6.56
CA LEU A 150 5.15 6.63 5.30
C LEU A 150 6.08 5.49 4.87
N LEU A 151 5.83 4.93 3.68
CA LEU A 151 6.70 3.96 3.01
C LEU A 151 7.44 4.71 1.90
N THR A 152 8.76 4.90 2.04
CA THR A 152 9.55 5.71 1.10
C THR A 152 11.04 5.43 1.25
N SER A 153 11.84 5.87 0.27
CA SER A 153 13.30 5.83 0.35
C SER A 153 13.93 6.91 -0.52
N ALA A 154 15.24 7.06 -0.44
CA ALA A 154 15.97 8.08 -1.20
C ALA A 154 16.06 7.74 -2.70
N ASN A 155 16.09 6.44 -3.04
CA ASN A 155 16.08 5.95 -4.41
C ASN A 155 14.84 5.08 -4.67
N VAL A 156 14.19 5.32 -5.80
CA VAL A 156 13.05 4.56 -6.30
C VAL A 156 13.37 3.07 -6.51
N MET A 157 14.62 2.73 -6.78
CA MET A 157 15.10 1.34 -6.91
C MET A 157 15.67 0.78 -5.59
N ASP A 158 15.47 1.44 -4.44
CA ASP A 158 15.88 0.86 -3.16
C ASP A 158 15.07 -0.39 -2.81
N GLU A 159 15.75 -1.37 -2.23
CA GLU A 159 15.22 -2.69 -1.88
C GLU A 159 15.63 -3.04 -0.45
N ASN A 160 14.81 -3.84 0.24
CA ASN A 160 15.18 -4.43 1.52
C ASN A 160 16.11 -5.64 1.30
N SER A 161 16.94 -5.93 2.30
CA SER A 161 17.89 -7.05 2.29
C SER A 161 18.06 -7.66 3.67
N PHE A 162 18.76 -8.78 3.79
CA PHE A 162 19.07 -9.33 5.12
C PHE A 162 19.94 -8.41 5.97
N SER A 163 20.82 -7.60 5.37
CA SER A 163 21.64 -6.61 6.09
C SER A 163 20.88 -5.34 6.43
N GLU A 164 19.89 -4.96 5.62
CA GLU A 164 19.08 -3.76 5.77
C GLU A 164 17.59 -4.11 5.55
N PRO A 165 16.92 -4.78 6.50
CA PRO A 165 15.57 -5.31 6.30
C PRO A 165 14.46 -4.24 6.28
N ASN A 166 14.79 -3.01 6.68
CA ASN A 166 13.89 -1.85 6.73
C ASN A 166 14.57 -0.63 6.07
N LYS A 167 15.20 -0.84 4.90
CA LYS A 167 15.82 0.24 4.13
C LYS A 167 14.77 1.17 3.49
N VAL A 168 13.64 0.56 3.11
CA VAL A 168 12.43 1.19 2.56
C VAL A 168 11.31 1.09 3.57
#